data_AF-A0A4Q3YIT0-F1
#
_entry.id   AF-A0A4Q3YIT0-F1
#
_cell.length_a   1.000
_cell.length_b   1.000
_cell.length_c   1.000
_cell.angle_alpha   90.00
_cell.angle_beta   90.00
_cell.angle_gamma   90.00
#
_symmetry.space_group_name_H-M   'P 1'
#
loop_
_entity.id
_entity.type
_entity.pdbx_description
1 polymer ?
#
loop_
_entity_poly.entity_id
_entity_poly.type
_entity_poly.pdbx_seq_one_letter_code
_entity_poly.pdbx_strand_id
1 'polypeptide(L)'
;MPPVSAPKFTRRGRTLLEGQVSRLITVAADGSNETLLLEADEVIEAPNWTPDGQHLIFNAGGELWRIPADGSGPCEKIDTAAIRNLN
;
A
#
# COMPACT_ATOMS: atom_id res chain seq x y z
N MET A 1 4.41 12.46 -11.75
CA MET A 1 4.78 12.94 -10.40
C MET A 1 5.66 11.86 -9.77
N PRO A 2 6.67 12.19 -8.94
CA PRO A 2 7.39 11.14 -8.20
C PRO A 2 6.40 10.40 -7.30
N PRO A 3 6.61 9.09 -7.04
CA PRO A 3 5.76 8.35 -6.12
C PRO A 3 5.76 9.05 -4.76
N VAL A 4 4.61 9.05 -4.09
CA VAL A 4 4.53 9.56 -2.72
C VAL A 4 5.50 8.74 -1.88
N SER A 5 6.40 9.42 -1.15
CA SER A 5 7.28 8.72 -0.20
C SER A 5 6.42 7.90 0.74
N ALA A 6 6.72 6.61 0.83
CA ALA A 6 5.99 5.73 1.73
C ALA A 6 6.01 6.27 3.16
N PRO A 7 4.89 6.19 3.89
CA PRO A 7 4.93 6.38 5.33
C PRO A 7 5.83 5.31 5.95
N LYS A 8 6.43 5.62 7.10
CA LYS A 8 7.17 4.61 7.85
C LYS A 8 6.18 3.60 8.42
N PHE A 9 6.25 2.37 7.93
CA PHE A 9 5.48 1.26 8.46
C PHE A 9 6.07 0.77 9.79
N THR A 10 5.20 0.31 10.69
CA THR A 10 5.66 -0.36 11.90
C THR A 10 6.23 -1.73 11.52
N ARG A 11 7.52 -1.99 11.75
CA ARG A 11 8.10 -3.29 11.39
C ARG A 11 7.59 -4.40 12.29
N ARG A 12 6.79 -5.32 11.74
CA ARG A 12 6.25 -6.50 12.42
C ARG A 12 6.09 -7.67 11.45
N GLY A 13 6.46 -8.87 11.89
CA GLY A 13 6.25 -10.09 11.11
C GLY A 13 7.31 -10.27 10.02
N ARG A 14 6.86 -10.62 8.80
CA ARG A 14 7.76 -10.83 7.66
C ARG A 14 8.46 -9.53 7.30
N THR A 15 9.76 -9.60 7.02
CA THR A 15 10.56 -8.45 6.59
C THR A 15 11.18 -8.72 5.24
N LEU A 16 11.31 -7.66 4.42
CA LEU A 16 12.08 -7.72 3.19
C LEU A 16 13.58 -7.92 3.49
N LEU A 17 14.29 -8.56 2.54
CA LEU A 17 15.75 -8.65 2.59
C LEU A 17 16.39 -7.29 2.27
N GLU A 18 17.67 -7.14 2.58
CA GLU A 18 18.42 -5.94 2.23
C GLU A 18 18.36 -5.67 0.72
N GLY A 19 18.04 -4.42 0.36
CA GLY A 19 17.88 -3.99 -1.03
C GLY A 19 16.57 -4.38 -1.72
N GLN A 20 15.70 -5.17 -1.06
CA GLN A 20 14.36 -5.42 -1.57
C GLN A 20 13.40 -4.27 -1.27
N VAL A 21 12.45 -4.08 -2.17
CA VAL A 21 11.32 -3.17 -2.01
C VAL A 21 10.03 -3.88 -2.42
N SER A 22 8.93 -3.54 -1.75
CA SER A 22 7.58 -3.86 -2.22
C SER A 22 7.07 -2.73 -3.08
N ARG A 23 6.32 -3.06 -4.14
CA ARG A 23 5.63 -2.07 -4.98
C ARG A 23 4.15 -2.39 -5.05
N LEU A 24 3.31 -1.38 -4.81
CA LEU A 24 1.89 -1.41 -5.08
C LEU A 24 1.64 -0.67 -6.40
N ILE A 25 1.10 -1.41 -7.38
CA ILE A 25 0.94 -0.96 -8.75
C ILE A 25 -0.50 -1.22 -9.19
N THR A 26 -1.11 -0.27 -9.90
CA THR A 26 -2.35 -0.49 -10.66
C THR A 26 -2.02 -0.62 -12.14
N VAL A 27 -2.77 -1.48 -12.83
CA VAL A 27 -2.66 -1.70 -14.27
C VAL A 27 -4.06 -1.90 -14.83
N ALA A 28 -4.33 -1.36 -16.02
CA ALA A 28 -5.59 -1.62 -16.70
C ALA A 28 -5.71 -3.11 -17.07
N ALA A 29 -6.94 -3.61 -17.21
CA ALA A 29 -7.18 -5.03 -17.46
C ALA A 29 -6.59 -5.54 -18.80
N ASP A 30 -6.36 -4.65 -19.75
CA ASP A 30 -5.68 -4.94 -21.02
C ASP A 30 -4.14 -4.88 -20.93
N GLY A 31 -3.60 -4.62 -19.73
CA GLY A 31 -2.17 -4.47 -19.47
C GLY A 31 -1.62 -3.06 -19.69
N SER A 32 -2.45 -2.09 -20.08
CA SER A 32 -2.03 -0.70 -20.27
C SER A 32 -2.04 0.12 -18.98
N ASN A 33 -1.55 1.36 -19.03
CA ASN A 33 -1.66 2.36 -17.95
C ASN A 33 -1.12 1.91 -16.59
N GLU A 34 0.04 1.25 -16.58
CA GLU A 34 0.72 0.91 -15.32
C GLU A 34 1.03 2.18 -14.51
N THR A 35 0.61 2.20 -13.25
CA THR A 35 0.83 3.31 -12.33
C THR A 35 1.40 2.79 -11.01
N LEU A 36 2.63 3.21 -10.69
CA LEU A 36 3.24 2.97 -9.38
C LEU A 36 2.59 3.89 -8.34
N LEU A 37 1.88 3.30 -7.38
CA LEU A 37 1.22 4.04 -6.31
C LEU A 37 2.12 4.19 -5.08
N LEU A 38 2.85 3.13 -4.74
CA LEU A 38 3.69 3.07 -3.54
C LEU A 38 4.89 2.16 -3.75
N GLU A 39 6.06 2.61 -3.31
CA GLU A 39 7.25 1.77 -3.13
C GLU A 39 7.69 1.85 -1.66
N ALA A 40 7.91 0.70 -1.03
CA ALA A 40 8.15 0.61 0.41
C ALA A 40 9.27 -0.38 0.75
N ASP A 41 9.98 -0.12 1.84
CA ASP A 41 10.95 -1.01 2.47
C ASP A 41 10.31 -1.99 3.47
N GLU A 42 8.99 -2.22 3.33
CA GLU A 42 8.18 -3.14 4.12
C GLU A 42 7.32 -4.01 3.19
N VAL A 43 6.88 -5.17 3.67
CA VAL A 43 5.95 -6.05 2.95
C VAL A 43 4.58 -5.37 2.83
N ILE A 44 4.09 -5.24 1.59
CA ILE A 44 2.72 -4.84 1.27
C ILE A 44 1.92 -6.10 0.96
N GLU A 45 0.77 -6.28 1.64
CA GLU A 45 -0.01 -7.50 1.56
C GLU A 45 -1.50 -7.23 1.29
N ALA A 46 -2.15 -8.22 0.67
CA ALA A 46 -3.60 -8.28 0.47
C ALA A 46 -4.26 -6.95 0.00
N PRO A 47 -3.82 -6.34 -1.12
CA PRO A 47 -4.47 -5.15 -1.64
C PRO A 47 -5.90 -5.46 -2.11
N ASN A 48 -6.85 -4.60 -1.76
CA ASN A 48 -8.26 -4.68 -2.13
C ASN A 48 -8.76 -3.32 -2.60
N TRP A 49 -9.60 -3.28 -3.63
CA TRP A 49 -10.26 -2.06 -4.09
C TRP A 49 -11.41 -1.68 -3.16
N THR A 50 -11.60 -0.37 -2.93
CA THR A 50 -12.87 0.12 -2.38
C THR A 50 -13.98 -0.04 -3.42
N PRO A 51 -15.25 -0.22 -3.01
CA PRO A 51 -16.36 -0.42 -3.96
C PRO A 51 -16.58 0.74 -4.93
N ASP A 52 -16.20 1.96 -4.55
CA ASP A 52 -16.26 3.16 -5.39
C ASP A 52 -15.08 3.26 -6.39
N GLY A 53 -14.09 2.36 -6.30
CA GLY A 53 -12.90 2.34 -7.15
C GLY A 53 -11.88 3.45 -6.85
N GLN A 54 -12.15 4.31 -5.87
CA GLN A 54 -11.34 5.51 -5.63
C GLN A 54 -10.04 5.21 -4.87
N HIS A 55 -10.00 4.10 -4.12
CA HIS A 55 -8.86 3.76 -3.28
C HIS A 55 -8.53 2.26 -3.32
N LEU A 56 -7.29 1.96 -2.96
CA LEU A 56 -6.87 0.64 -2.50
C LEU A 56 -6.71 0.63 -0.98
N ILE A 57 -7.09 -0.48 -0.36
CA ILE A 57 -6.84 -0.82 1.05
C ILE A 57 -5.85 -1.98 1.08
N PHE A 58 -4.84 -1.92 1.93
CA PHE A 58 -3.83 -2.97 2.06
C PHE A 58 -3.31 -3.10 3.49
N ASN A 59 -2.65 -4.22 3.77
CA ASN A 59 -1.96 -4.47 5.04
C ASN A 59 -0.46 -4.15 4.89
N ALA A 60 0.10 -3.47 5.87
CA ALA A 60 1.55 -3.34 6.02
C ALA A 60 1.89 -3.12 7.50
N GLY A 61 2.87 -3.87 8.01
CA GLY A 61 3.35 -3.70 9.37
C GLY A 61 2.35 -4.03 10.49
N GLY A 62 1.34 -4.87 10.23
CA GLY A 62 0.28 -5.17 11.19
C GLY A 62 -0.85 -4.16 11.24
N GLU A 63 -0.95 -3.27 10.26
CA GLU A 63 -1.89 -2.15 10.22
C GLU A 63 -2.56 -2.05 8.84
N LEU A 64 -3.73 -1.40 8.81
CA LEU A 64 -4.46 -1.13 7.58
C LEU A 64 -4.11 0.26 7.04
N TRP A 65 -3.96 0.33 5.72
CA TRP A 65 -3.61 1.54 4.99
C TRP A 65 -4.54 1.73 3.80
N ARG A 66 -4.76 2.98 3.42
CA ARG A 66 -5.54 3.42 2.27
C ARG A 66 -4.70 4.32 1.38
N ILE A 67 -4.79 4.15 0.07
CA ILE A 67 -4.13 5.02 -0.91
C ILE A 67 -5.06 5.30 -2.09
N PRO A 68 -5.10 6.52 -2.65
CA PRO A 68 -5.85 6.81 -3.88
C PRO A 68 -5.39 5.91 -5.03
N ALA A 69 -6.34 5.28 -5.72
CA ALA A 69 -6.03 4.31 -6.76
C ALA A 69 -5.46 4.94 -8.05
N ASP A 70 -5.65 6.26 -8.20
CA ASP A 70 -5.12 7.08 -9.28
C ASP A 70 -3.74 7.70 -8.95
N GLY A 71 -3.22 7.46 -7.75
CA GLY A 71 -1.94 8.03 -7.29
C GLY A 71 -1.98 9.53 -6.98
N SER A 72 -3.17 10.13 -6.87
CA SER A 72 -3.34 11.57 -6.67
C SER A 72 -2.92 12.09 -5.29
N GLY A 73 -2.75 11.20 -4.31
CA GLY A 73 -2.61 11.62 -2.92
C GLY A 73 -1.88 10.61 -2.03
N PRO A 74 -1.76 10.95 -0.74
CA PRO A 74 -0.90 10.21 0.17
C PRO A 74 -1.46 8.84 0.55
N CYS A 75 -0.56 7.96 0.97
CA CYS A 75 -0.91 6.75 1.69
C CYS A 75 -1.24 7.11 3.15
N GLU A 76 -2.46 6.80 3.58
CA GLU A 76 -2.98 7.12 4.91
C GLU A 76 -3.24 5.86 5.72
N LYS A 77 -2.92 5.90 7.01
CA LYS A 77 -3.29 4.82 7.92
C LYS A 77 -4.78 4.84 8.20
N ILE A 78 -5.43 3.68 8.15
CA ILE A 78 -6.81 3.52 8.60
C ILE A 78 -6.81 3.33 10.12
N ASP A 79 -7.59 4.14 10.83
CA ASP A 79 -7.75 3.98 12.27
C ASP A 79 -8.61 2.76 12.59
N THR A 80 -7.96 1.72 13.09
CA THR A 80 -8.56 0.48 13.58
C THR A 80 -8.70 0.46 15.10
N ALA A 81 -8.65 1.63 15.75
CA ALA A 81 -8.61 1.80 17.19
C ALA A 81 -7.48 0.95 17.82
N ALA A 82 -7.82 0.08 18.78
CA ALA A 82 -6.84 -0.75 19.48
C ALA A 82 -6.41 -2.01 18.69
N ILE A 83 -7.07 -2.31 17.56
CA ILE A 83 -6.78 -3.52 16.79
C ILE A 83 -5.49 -3.34 15.99
N ARG A 84 -4.56 -4.29 16.15
CA ARG A 84 -3.22 -4.34 15.54
C ARG A 84 -2.88 -5.78 15.16
N ASN A 85 -1.76 -5.97 14.46
CA ASN A 85 -1.31 -7.26 13.90
C ASN A 85 -2.30 -7.82 12.87
N LEU A 86 -2.80 -6.94 12.00
CA LEU A 86 -3.67 -7.27 10.87
C LEU A 86 -2.79 -7.72 9.70
N ASN A 87 -2.46 -9.02 9.66
CA ASN A 87 -1.68 -9.66 8.60
C ASN A 87 -2.47 -10.85 8.06
#